data_AF-A0A9R1VTN5-F1
#
_entry.id   AF-A0A9R1VTN5-F1
#
_cell.length_a   1.000
_cell.length_b   1.000
_cell.length_c   1.000
_cell.angle_alpha   90.00
_cell.angle_beta   90.00
_cell.angle_gamma   90.00
#
_symmetry.space_group_name_H-M   'P 1'
#
loop_
_entity.id
_entity.type
_entity.pdbx_description
1 polymer ?
#
loop_
_entity_poly.entity_id
_entity_poly.type
_entity_poly.pdbx_seq_one_letter_code
_entity_poly.pdbx_strand_id
1 'polypeptide(L)'
;MTGGLVSPWILGTFLPSSSEFSTSSPSPANSVCRSHFRAPKDLKFVLHEALDFAGFNTTYAREARKGFCLQIQKLSGIERETSIIINRGVDLGKTALYIAAEDDSLISHSSVPLPVDAFIDRLDDLSMDYCSRYSSSFRSSPDIFLECLERYMYVDKGFRRSNSRNQLEQRAVYLHSVLTHRVGSICMLSLIYSEILKMLRMWGLVNFDVEISSPNDSYGSPRGYLKQRSTESDHQHIMTTESLLLKVASVFFVEIFTCRFIY
;
A
#
# COMPACT_ATOMS: atom_id res chain seq x y z
N MET A 1 65.76 9.85 4.77
CA MET A 1 64.56 10.70 4.85
C MET A 1 63.38 9.83 4.42
N THR A 2 62.78 9.11 5.38
CA THR A 2 61.40 9.36 5.89
C THR A 2 60.37 9.25 4.76
N GLY A 3 59.71 8.10 4.56
CA GLY A 3 58.53 7.61 5.32
C GLY A 3 57.34 7.70 4.33
N GLY A 4 56.54 6.67 4.00
CA GLY A 4 55.98 5.60 4.79
C GLY A 4 54.48 5.87 4.93
N LEU A 5 53.63 5.15 4.20
CA LEU A 5 52.30 4.67 4.66
C LEU A 5 51.69 3.73 3.62
N VAL A 6 51.37 2.54 4.12
CA VAL A 6 50.84 1.35 3.47
C VAL A 6 49.32 1.38 3.58
N SER A 7 48.62 0.83 2.59
CA SER A 7 47.28 0.27 2.79
C SER A 7 47.23 -1.08 2.04
N PRO A 8 47.10 -2.22 2.75
CA PRO A 8 46.95 -3.53 2.15
C PRO A 8 45.46 -3.82 1.89
N TRP A 9 45.13 -5.00 1.37
CA TRP A 9 43.79 -5.53 1.02
C TRP A 9 43.36 -5.37 -0.44
N ILE A 10 44.13 -5.98 -1.36
CA ILE A 10 43.56 -6.63 -2.53
C ILE A 10 44.06 -8.07 -2.54
N LEU A 11 43.32 -8.97 -1.88
CA LEU A 11 43.38 -10.39 -2.17
C LEU A 11 42.04 -11.03 -1.80
N GLY A 12 41.32 -11.49 -2.83
CA GLY A 12 40.00 -12.10 -2.69
C GLY A 12 39.38 -12.38 -4.05
N THR A 13 40.10 -13.10 -4.91
CA THR A 13 39.58 -13.70 -6.14
C THR A 13 38.57 -14.78 -5.80
N PHE A 14 37.29 -14.53 -6.05
CA PHE A 14 36.28 -15.59 -6.17
C PHE A 14 36.06 -15.89 -7.66
N LEU A 15 36.67 -16.97 -8.13
CA LEU A 15 36.30 -17.66 -9.37
C LEU A 15 35.03 -18.47 -9.10
N PRO A 16 33.95 -18.34 -9.89
CA PRO A 16 32.88 -19.32 -9.88
C PRO A 16 33.31 -20.52 -10.73
N SER A 17 33.35 -21.71 -10.11
CA SER A 17 33.60 -22.95 -10.84
C SER A 17 32.39 -23.29 -11.74
N SER A 18 32.67 -23.52 -13.01
CA SER A 18 31.75 -24.09 -13.98
C SER A 18 31.38 -25.53 -13.61
N SER A 19 30.08 -25.79 -13.51
CA SER A 19 29.52 -27.12 -13.68
C SER A 19 28.42 -27.04 -14.74
N GLU A 20 28.73 -27.54 -15.92
CA GLU A 20 27.77 -27.84 -16.98
C GLU A 20 26.81 -28.92 -16.50
N PHE A 21 25.49 -28.76 -16.70
CA PHE A 21 24.61 -29.85 -17.12
C PHE A 21 23.25 -29.29 -17.62
N SER A 22 23.04 -29.51 -18.93
CA SER A 22 21.82 -29.86 -19.65
C SER A 22 20.54 -29.03 -19.51
N THR A 23 20.16 -28.48 -20.67
CA THR A 23 18.84 -28.01 -21.08
C THR A 23 17.75 -29.08 -20.96
N SER A 24 16.75 -28.82 -20.12
CA SER A 24 15.39 -29.34 -20.29
C SER A 24 14.38 -28.36 -19.69
N SER A 25 13.50 -27.81 -20.53
CA SER A 25 12.41 -26.93 -20.14
C SER A 25 11.37 -27.65 -19.25
N PRO A 26 10.79 -26.95 -18.25
CA PRO A 26 9.36 -27.17 -17.97
C PRO A 26 8.57 -25.88 -17.75
N SER A 27 7.29 -25.98 -18.10
CA SER A 27 6.19 -25.01 -18.06
C SER A 27 5.91 -24.42 -16.66
N PRO A 28 5.09 -23.34 -16.53
CA PRO A 28 5.02 -22.54 -15.31
C PRO A 28 4.15 -23.21 -14.25
N ALA A 29 4.76 -23.59 -13.13
CA ALA A 29 4.03 -23.98 -11.93
C ALA A 29 3.82 -22.75 -11.03
N ASN A 30 2.55 -22.35 -10.87
CA ASN A 30 2.14 -21.35 -9.88
C ASN A 30 2.46 -21.85 -8.46
N SER A 31 3.60 -21.45 -7.91
CA SER A 31 3.88 -21.61 -6.48
C SER A 31 3.13 -20.52 -5.70
N VAL A 32 1.89 -20.83 -5.30
CA VAL A 32 1.16 -20.01 -4.34
C VAL A 32 1.84 -20.19 -2.98
N CYS A 33 2.70 -19.25 -2.62
CA CYS A 33 3.33 -19.21 -1.30
C CYS A 33 2.28 -18.77 -0.27
N ARG A 34 1.62 -19.75 0.35
CA ARG A 34 0.64 -19.53 1.42
C ARG A 34 1.40 -19.29 2.73
N SER A 35 1.96 -18.10 2.92
CA SER A 35 2.60 -17.74 4.18
C SER A 35 1.53 -17.41 5.22
N HIS A 36 1.37 -18.29 6.20
CA HIS A 36 0.71 -17.93 7.45
C HIS A 36 1.57 -16.88 8.16
N PHE A 37 1.23 -15.60 7.97
CA PHE A 37 1.93 -14.48 8.61
C PHE A 37 1.71 -14.51 10.13
N ARG A 38 2.62 -15.15 10.87
CA ARG A 38 2.84 -14.85 12.28
C ARG A 38 3.87 -13.74 12.35
N ALA A 39 3.46 -12.55 12.81
CA ALA A 39 4.38 -11.43 13.03
C ALA A 39 5.54 -11.88 13.94
N PRO A 40 6.80 -11.84 13.47
CA PRO A 40 7.96 -12.11 14.31
C PRO A 40 8.00 -11.10 15.46
N LYS A 41 8.31 -11.57 16.68
CA LYS A 41 8.36 -10.71 17.88
C LYS A 41 9.49 -9.67 17.82
N ASP A 42 10.54 -9.94 17.04
CA ASP A 42 11.62 -9.02 16.72
C ASP A 42 11.86 -9.04 15.21
N LEU A 43 11.29 -8.07 14.50
CA LEU A 43 11.66 -7.80 13.10
C LEU A 43 13.05 -7.14 13.13
N LYS A 44 14.11 -7.94 13.19
CA LYS A 44 15.47 -7.40 13.04
C LYS A 44 15.65 -6.94 11.60
N PHE A 45 15.72 -5.63 11.40
CA PHE A 45 15.78 -5.01 10.07
C PHE A 45 17.19 -5.06 9.49
N VAL A 46 17.58 -6.24 9.02
CA VAL A 46 18.90 -6.51 8.43
C VAL A 46 19.21 -5.57 7.25
N LEU A 47 18.20 -5.17 6.47
CA LEU A 47 18.37 -4.25 5.33
C LEU A 47 18.88 -2.88 5.78
N HIS A 48 18.20 -2.22 6.73
CA HIS A 48 18.59 -0.89 7.17
C HIS A 48 19.96 -0.91 7.87
N GLU A 49 20.27 -1.97 8.63
CA GLU A 49 21.59 -2.17 9.24
C GLU A 49 22.69 -2.31 8.19
N ALA A 50 22.45 -3.09 7.12
CA ALA A 50 23.40 -3.25 6.02
C ALA A 50 23.60 -1.95 5.24
N LEU A 51 22.54 -1.20 4.98
CA LEU A 51 22.59 0.09 4.29
C LEU A 51 23.33 1.15 5.12
N ASP A 52 23.05 1.26 6.43
CA ASP A 52 23.79 2.14 7.32
C ASP A 52 25.28 1.77 7.37
N PHE A 53 25.60 0.48 7.44
CA PHE A 53 27.00 0.01 7.42
C PHE A 53 27.70 0.35 6.11
N ALA A 54 26.98 0.35 4.98
CA ALA A 54 27.46 0.79 3.69
C ALA A 54 27.52 2.33 3.54
N GLY A 55 27.17 3.09 4.58
CA GLY A 55 27.25 4.55 4.62
C GLY A 55 26.03 5.29 4.07
N PHE A 56 24.91 4.59 3.81
CA PHE A 56 23.66 5.23 3.43
C PHE A 56 22.93 5.78 4.66
N ASN A 57 22.37 6.98 4.56
CA ASN A 57 21.53 7.52 5.62
C ASN A 57 20.15 6.84 5.60
N THR A 58 19.87 5.97 6.59
CA THR A 58 18.56 5.31 6.70
C THR A 58 17.63 5.94 7.74
N THR A 59 17.94 7.13 8.25
CA THR A 59 17.19 7.76 9.37
C THR A 59 15.69 7.82 9.10
N TYR A 60 15.27 8.42 7.98
CA TYR A 60 13.85 8.56 7.66
C TYR A 60 13.20 7.24 7.24
N ALA A 61 13.93 6.36 6.55
CA ALA A 61 13.45 5.00 6.24
C ALA A 61 13.13 4.21 7.52
N ARG A 62 13.99 4.28 8.53
CA ARG A 62 13.77 3.66 9.84
C ARG A 62 12.60 4.26 10.59
N GLU A 63 12.42 5.59 10.55
CA GLU A 63 11.27 6.26 11.16
C GLU A 63 9.95 5.85 10.49
N ALA A 64 9.92 5.84 9.16
CA ALA A 64 8.78 5.39 8.37
C ALA A 64 8.44 3.92 8.67
N ARG A 65 9.46 3.04 8.72
CA ARG A 65 9.28 1.63 9.10
C ARG A 65 8.71 1.47 10.52
N LYS A 66 9.18 2.26 11.49
CA LYS A 66 8.62 2.26 12.86
C LYS A 66 7.14 2.67 12.85
N GLY A 67 6.80 3.73 12.11
CA GLY A 67 5.42 4.18 11.93
C GLY A 67 4.52 3.09 11.33
N PHE A 68 5.00 2.41 10.29
CA PHE A 68 4.33 1.25 9.71
C PHE A 68 4.10 0.14 10.75
N CYS A 69 5.14 -0.27 11.48
CA CYS A 69 5.04 -1.32 12.50
C CYS A 69 4.03 -0.96 13.60
N LEU A 70 3.97 0.30 14.03
CA LEU A 70 2.98 0.76 15.01
C LEU A 70 1.53 0.61 14.51
N GLN A 71 1.29 0.74 13.21
CA GLN A 71 -0.04 0.49 12.64
C GLN A 71 -0.34 -1.01 12.55
N ILE A 72 0.62 -1.82 12.09
CA ILE A 72 0.43 -3.27 11.98
C ILE A 72 0.23 -3.93 13.34
N GLN A 73 0.87 -3.41 14.40
CA GLN A 73 0.68 -3.92 15.77
C GLN A 73 -0.76 -3.76 16.27
N LYS A 74 -1.52 -2.81 15.73
CA LYS A 74 -2.93 -2.64 16.08
C LYS A 74 -3.82 -3.72 15.46
N LEU A 75 -3.38 -4.35 14.36
CA LEU A 75 -4.12 -5.35 13.58
C LEU A 75 -4.34 -6.67 14.35
N SER A 76 -5.40 -6.70 15.15
CA SER A 76 -5.87 -7.89 15.86
C SER A 76 -6.45 -8.95 14.91
N GLY A 77 -6.65 -10.18 15.39
CA GLY A 77 -7.27 -11.25 14.58
C GLY A 77 -8.68 -10.87 14.08
N ILE A 78 -9.49 -10.24 14.95
CA ILE A 78 -10.82 -9.75 14.61
C ILE A 78 -10.74 -8.69 13.52
N GLU A 79 -9.81 -7.75 13.66
CA GLU A 79 -9.63 -6.64 12.73
C GLU A 79 -9.22 -7.07 11.31
N ARG A 80 -8.49 -8.19 11.18
CA ARG A 80 -8.11 -8.75 9.87
C ARG A 80 -9.31 -9.21 9.05
N GLU A 81 -10.25 -9.86 9.73
CA GLU A 81 -11.43 -10.47 9.13
C GLU A 81 -12.60 -9.48 9.01
N THR A 82 -12.57 -8.37 9.76
CA THR A 82 -13.57 -7.30 9.64
C THR A 82 -13.50 -6.54 8.31
N SER A 83 -14.66 -6.08 7.84
CA SER A 83 -14.75 -5.14 6.71
C SER A 83 -13.92 -3.88 7.02
N ILE A 84 -13.25 -3.37 6.00
CA ILE A 84 -12.31 -2.23 6.08
C ILE A 84 -12.95 -1.03 6.78
N ILE A 85 -14.25 -0.81 6.57
CA ILE A 85 -14.99 0.35 7.05
C ILE A 85 -15.30 0.24 8.55
N ILE A 86 -15.36 -0.99 9.07
CA ILE A 86 -15.64 -1.29 10.48
C ILE A 86 -14.35 -1.26 11.30
N ASN A 87 -13.21 -1.48 10.66
CA ASN A 87 -11.91 -1.50 11.33
C ASN A 87 -11.55 -0.11 11.86
N ARG A 88 -11.51 0.02 13.20
CA ARG A 88 -11.11 1.25 13.91
C ARG A 88 -9.67 1.22 14.42
N GLY A 89 -9.04 0.05 14.43
CA GLY A 89 -7.71 -0.14 15.01
C GLY A 89 -6.61 0.30 14.07
N VAL A 90 -6.72 -0.02 12.78
CA VAL A 90 -5.67 0.23 11.79
C VAL A 90 -6.02 1.38 10.85
N ASP A 91 -5.09 2.30 10.72
CA ASP A 91 -5.16 3.37 9.72
C ASP A 91 -4.45 2.91 8.44
N LEU A 92 -5.22 2.46 7.45
CA LEU A 92 -4.68 1.96 6.18
C LEU A 92 -4.05 3.08 5.36
N GLY A 93 -4.64 4.29 5.36
CA GLY A 93 -4.05 5.48 4.75
C GLY A 93 -2.67 5.78 5.32
N LYS A 94 -2.54 5.85 6.64
CA LYS A 94 -1.27 6.10 7.30
C LYS A 94 -0.26 4.97 7.09
N THR A 95 -0.73 3.73 7.07
CA THR A 95 0.10 2.56 6.77
C THR A 95 0.68 2.63 5.35
N ALA A 96 -0.14 2.94 4.34
CA ALA A 96 0.32 3.08 2.96
C ALA A 96 1.29 4.26 2.79
N LEU A 97 1.07 5.37 3.48
CA LEU A 97 1.98 6.52 3.46
C LEU A 97 3.32 6.22 4.14
N TYR A 98 3.34 5.45 5.23
CA TYR A 98 4.61 5.02 5.83
C TYR A 98 5.40 4.10 4.91
N ILE A 99 4.75 3.19 4.18
CA ILE A 99 5.47 2.38 3.19
C ILE A 99 6.04 3.28 2.08
N ALA A 100 5.26 4.25 1.59
CA ALA A 100 5.73 5.20 0.60
C ALA A 100 6.89 6.07 1.10
N ALA A 101 6.86 6.50 2.36
CA ALA A 101 7.90 7.31 2.98
C ALA A 101 9.20 6.53 3.15
N GLU A 102 9.11 5.24 3.48
CA GLU A 102 10.27 4.36 3.59
C GLU A 102 10.93 4.16 2.23
N ASP A 103 10.14 3.80 1.21
CA ASP A 103 10.66 3.61 -0.16
C ASP A 103 11.27 4.92 -0.72
N ASP A 104 10.56 6.04 -0.59
CA ASP A 104 11.05 7.35 -1.03
C ASP A 104 12.37 7.72 -0.34
N SER A 105 12.51 7.48 0.97
CA SER A 105 13.75 7.75 1.70
C SER A 105 14.92 6.87 1.22
N LEU A 106 14.65 5.61 0.86
CA LEU A 106 15.70 4.69 0.42
C LEU A 106 16.14 5.00 -1.02
N ILE A 107 15.23 5.44 -1.88
CA ILE A 107 15.49 5.65 -3.32
C ILE A 107 15.97 7.06 -3.62
N SER A 108 15.30 8.08 -3.08
CA SER A 108 15.56 9.47 -3.47
C SER A 108 16.79 10.07 -2.79
N HIS A 109 17.28 9.42 -1.72
CA HIS A 109 18.24 9.99 -0.77
C HIS A 109 17.85 11.40 -0.31
N SER A 110 16.54 11.70 -0.28
CA SER A 110 16.02 13.01 0.08
C SER A 110 16.48 13.39 1.50
N SER A 111 16.91 14.65 1.65
CA SER A 111 17.21 15.24 2.95
C SER A 111 15.96 15.59 3.75
N VAL A 112 14.78 15.51 3.12
CA VAL A 112 13.48 15.86 3.68
C VAL A 112 12.56 14.63 3.64
N PRO A 113 11.91 14.27 4.76
CA PRO A 113 11.01 13.12 4.79
C PRO A 113 9.70 13.42 4.04
N LEU A 114 9.07 12.37 3.50
CA LEU A 114 7.71 12.46 2.98
C LEU A 114 6.76 12.96 4.09
N PRO A 115 5.97 14.03 3.85
CA PRO A 115 5.13 14.63 4.88
C PRO A 115 3.85 13.81 5.10
N VAL A 116 3.97 12.69 5.80
CA VAL A 116 2.88 11.71 6.04
C VAL A 116 1.62 12.40 6.59
N ASP A 117 1.75 13.21 7.63
CA ASP A 117 0.58 13.83 8.27
C ASP A 117 -0.14 14.81 7.34
N ALA A 118 0.58 15.56 6.49
CA ALA A 118 -0.06 16.44 5.50
C ALA A 118 -0.88 15.67 4.44
N PHE A 119 -0.49 14.43 4.11
CA PHE A 119 -1.28 13.58 3.22
C PHE A 119 -2.46 12.90 3.92
N ILE A 120 -2.38 12.72 5.25
CA ILE A 120 -3.53 12.31 6.06
C ILE A 120 -4.55 13.44 6.12
N ASP A 121 -4.14 14.67 6.42
CA ASP A 121 -5.02 15.84 6.40
C ASP A 121 -5.73 15.97 5.04
N ARG A 122 -5.03 15.65 3.95
CA ARG A 122 -5.61 15.65 2.60
C ARG A 122 -6.67 14.56 2.38
N LEU A 123 -6.58 13.41 3.05
CA LEU A 123 -7.63 12.39 3.05
C LEU A 123 -8.84 12.83 3.88
N ASP A 124 -8.60 13.49 5.01
CA ASP A 124 -9.65 14.06 5.85
C ASP A 124 -10.39 15.18 5.12
N ASP A 125 -9.67 16.06 4.43
CA ASP A 125 -10.24 17.10 3.57
C ASP A 125 -11.10 16.51 2.45
N LEU A 126 -10.69 15.38 1.85
CA LEU A 126 -11.51 14.68 0.86
C LEU A 126 -12.82 14.17 1.48
N SER A 127 -12.79 13.72 2.73
CA SER A 127 -13.98 13.25 3.44
C SER A 127 -14.90 14.41 3.84
N MET A 128 -14.33 15.53 4.29
CA MET A 128 -15.07 16.75 4.64
C MET A 128 -15.70 17.42 3.41
N ASP A 129 -14.99 17.48 2.28
CA ASP A 129 -15.53 18.05 1.04
C ASP A 129 -16.64 17.16 0.44
N TYR A 130 -16.62 15.84 0.66
CA TYR A 130 -17.78 15.01 0.34
C TYR A 130 -19.00 15.42 1.18
N CYS A 131 -18.82 15.59 2.49
CA CYS A 131 -19.90 15.98 3.39
C CYS A 131 -20.55 17.30 2.99
N SER A 132 -19.74 18.30 2.58
CA SER A 132 -20.26 19.62 2.21
C SER A 132 -21.12 19.57 0.94
N ARG A 133 -20.74 18.75 -0.05
CA ARG A 133 -21.41 18.65 -1.35
C ARG A 133 -22.58 17.66 -1.40
N TYR A 134 -22.46 16.55 -0.69
CA TYR A 134 -23.39 15.43 -0.74
C TYR A 134 -24.12 15.17 0.58
N SER A 135 -24.26 16.20 1.44
CA SER A 135 -24.95 16.08 2.74
C SER A 135 -26.37 15.49 2.66
N SER A 136 -27.10 15.73 1.57
CA SER A 136 -28.43 15.15 1.35
C SER A 136 -28.40 13.64 1.17
N SER A 137 -27.31 13.08 0.66
CA SER A 137 -27.16 11.64 0.42
C SER A 137 -27.17 10.81 1.71
N PHE A 138 -26.79 11.39 2.86
CA PHE A 138 -26.83 10.71 4.16
C PHE A 138 -28.24 10.30 4.59
N ARG A 139 -29.28 10.93 4.03
CA ARG A 139 -30.69 10.59 4.30
C ARG A 139 -31.31 9.72 3.20
N SER A 140 -30.55 9.41 2.16
CA SER A 140 -31.01 8.60 1.03
C SER A 140 -30.83 7.10 1.30
N SER A 141 -31.28 6.24 0.38
CA SER A 141 -31.01 4.81 0.48
C SER A 141 -29.50 4.53 0.36
N PRO A 142 -29.00 3.42 0.92
CA PRO A 142 -27.59 3.04 0.79
C PRO A 142 -27.09 3.05 -0.65
N ASP A 143 -27.91 2.59 -1.60
CA ASP A 143 -27.54 2.56 -3.02
C ASP A 143 -27.33 3.96 -3.61
N ILE A 144 -28.22 4.91 -3.30
CA ILE A 144 -28.11 6.29 -3.76
C ILE A 144 -26.89 6.96 -3.12
N PHE A 145 -26.64 6.71 -1.83
CA PHE A 145 -25.46 7.20 -1.14
C PHE A 145 -24.17 6.71 -1.82
N LEU A 146 -24.08 5.43 -2.14
CA LEU A 146 -22.92 4.84 -2.80
C LEU A 146 -22.73 5.40 -4.22
N GLU A 147 -23.80 5.61 -4.97
CA GLU A 147 -23.75 6.28 -6.28
C GLU A 147 -23.23 7.72 -6.15
N CYS A 148 -23.67 8.47 -5.14
CA CYS A 148 -23.16 9.80 -4.84
C CYS A 148 -21.67 9.78 -4.51
N LEU A 149 -21.19 8.80 -3.74
CA LEU A 149 -19.78 8.65 -3.42
C LEU A 149 -18.93 8.31 -4.66
N GLU A 150 -19.42 7.42 -5.53
CA GLU A 150 -18.77 7.10 -6.80
C GLU A 150 -18.70 8.33 -7.72
N ARG A 151 -19.80 9.07 -7.85
CA ARG A 151 -19.85 10.33 -8.62
C ARG A 151 -18.86 11.35 -8.06
N TYR A 152 -18.83 11.53 -6.74
CA TYR A 152 -17.86 12.41 -6.10
C TYR A 152 -16.41 12.03 -6.41
N MET A 153 -16.05 10.75 -6.23
CA MET A 153 -14.68 10.28 -6.44
C MET A 153 -14.25 10.38 -7.90
N TYR A 154 -15.05 9.86 -8.82
CA TYR A 154 -14.63 9.64 -10.20
C TYR A 154 -14.99 10.78 -11.14
N VAL A 155 -16.06 11.53 -10.85
CA VAL A 155 -16.49 12.68 -11.66
C VAL A 155 -15.98 13.98 -11.04
N ASP A 156 -16.34 14.28 -9.79
CA ASP A 156 -16.05 15.59 -9.21
C ASP A 156 -14.57 15.77 -8.83
N LYS A 157 -13.95 14.72 -8.27
CA LYS A 157 -12.51 14.70 -7.94
C LYS A 157 -11.65 14.17 -9.08
N GLY A 158 -12.25 13.55 -10.08
CA GLY A 158 -11.57 13.08 -11.29
C GLY A 158 -10.54 11.97 -11.04
N PHE A 159 -10.72 11.16 -9.98
CA PHE A 159 -9.87 9.99 -9.77
C PHE A 159 -10.07 8.99 -10.91
N ARG A 160 -8.97 8.44 -11.42
CA ARG A 160 -8.95 7.50 -12.54
C ARG A 160 -8.01 6.34 -12.27
N ARG A 161 -8.37 5.17 -12.80
CA ARG A 161 -7.51 3.99 -12.76
C ARG A 161 -6.35 4.13 -13.75
N SER A 162 -5.15 3.75 -13.33
CA SER A 162 -3.99 3.66 -14.23
C SER A 162 -4.12 2.44 -15.15
N ASN A 163 -3.88 2.65 -16.44
CA ASN A 163 -3.78 1.56 -17.43
C ASN A 163 -2.37 0.97 -17.39
N SER A 164 -2.26 -0.36 -17.39
CA SER A 164 -1.02 -1.16 -17.23
C SER A 164 -0.05 -1.12 -18.44
N ARG A 165 0.03 -0.01 -19.17
CA ARG A 165 0.87 0.15 -20.36
C ARG A 165 1.94 1.25 -20.29
N ASN A 166 2.02 2.08 -19.25
CA ASN A 166 2.85 3.30 -19.22
C ASN A 166 3.66 3.47 -17.92
N GLN A 167 4.90 3.99 -18.01
CA GLN A 167 5.80 4.33 -16.88
C GLN A 167 5.19 5.21 -15.77
N LEU A 168 4.07 5.92 -16.03
CA LEU A 168 3.26 6.59 -15.00
C LEU A 168 2.75 5.64 -13.91
N GLU A 169 2.79 4.33 -14.15
CA GLU A 169 2.40 3.26 -13.22
C GLU A 169 3.15 3.25 -11.90
N GLN A 170 4.44 3.61 -11.86
CA GLN A 170 5.18 3.67 -10.60
C GLN A 170 4.58 4.72 -9.64
N ARG A 171 4.01 5.81 -10.16
CA ARG A 171 3.33 6.81 -9.33
C ARG A 171 1.92 6.39 -8.92
N ALA A 172 1.30 5.49 -9.69
CA ALA A 172 -0.05 5.03 -9.44
C ALA A 172 -0.13 4.05 -8.24
N VAL A 173 1.01 3.56 -7.75
CA VAL A 173 1.07 2.64 -6.61
C VAL A 173 1.30 3.33 -5.27
N TYR A 174 1.75 4.58 -5.25
CA TYR A 174 1.96 5.33 -4.00
C TYR A 174 0.80 6.26 -3.68
N LEU A 175 0.22 6.13 -2.49
CA LEU A 175 -0.95 6.90 -2.06
C LEU A 175 -0.76 8.42 -2.20
N HIS A 176 0.39 8.96 -1.77
CA HIS A 176 0.70 10.38 -1.86
C HIS A 176 0.67 10.90 -3.32
N SER A 177 1.14 10.07 -4.26
CA SER A 177 1.17 10.37 -5.68
C SER A 177 -0.24 10.29 -6.28
N VAL A 178 -1.04 9.29 -5.89
CA VAL A 178 -2.45 9.15 -6.33
C VAL A 178 -3.31 10.32 -5.83
N LEU A 179 -3.13 10.75 -4.58
CA LEU A 179 -3.82 11.92 -4.02
C LEU A 179 -3.47 13.20 -4.77
N THR A 180 -2.28 13.31 -5.35
CA THR A 180 -1.85 14.49 -6.10
C THR A 180 -2.32 14.46 -7.54
N HIS A 181 -2.08 13.35 -8.24
CA HIS A 181 -2.29 13.26 -9.68
C HIS A 181 -3.66 12.71 -10.07
N ARG A 182 -4.44 12.22 -9.10
CA ARG A 182 -5.76 11.61 -9.30
C ARG A 182 -5.72 10.40 -10.25
N VAL A 183 -4.57 9.74 -10.39
CA VAL A 183 -4.41 8.51 -11.17
C VAL A 183 -3.78 7.46 -10.27
N GLY A 184 -4.45 6.32 -10.10
CA GLY A 184 -4.02 5.30 -9.15
C GLY A 184 -4.32 3.88 -9.59
N SER A 185 -3.61 2.92 -8.98
CA SER A 185 -3.93 1.50 -9.07
C SER A 185 -5.29 1.25 -8.43
N ILE A 186 -5.92 0.12 -8.80
CA ILE A 186 -7.19 -0.27 -8.18
C ILE A 186 -7.08 -0.38 -6.66
N CYS A 187 -5.93 -0.84 -6.14
CA CYS A 187 -5.66 -0.93 -4.71
C CYS A 187 -5.66 0.45 -4.04
N MET A 188 -4.97 1.44 -4.63
CA MET A 188 -4.91 2.78 -4.06
C MET A 188 -6.26 3.51 -4.13
N LEU A 189 -7.02 3.30 -5.22
CA LEU A 189 -8.36 3.85 -5.33
C LEU A 189 -9.32 3.21 -4.31
N SER A 190 -9.26 1.88 -4.13
CA SER A 190 -10.04 1.17 -3.10
C SER A 190 -9.69 1.65 -1.71
N LEU A 191 -8.40 1.92 -1.44
CA LEU A 191 -7.96 2.50 -0.18
C LEU A 191 -8.59 3.88 0.05
N ILE A 192 -8.49 4.81 -0.90
CA ILE A 192 -9.07 6.16 -0.74
C ILE A 192 -10.59 6.06 -0.53
N TYR A 193 -11.27 5.22 -1.30
CA TYR A 193 -12.71 4.97 -1.16
C TYR A 193 -13.05 4.46 0.25
N SER A 194 -12.24 3.53 0.77
CA SER A 194 -12.41 2.97 2.11
C SER A 194 -12.14 3.98 3.23
N GLU A 195 -11.16 4.86 3.06
CA GLU A 195 -10.82 5.90 4.02
C GLU A 195 -11.94 6.93 4.15
N ILE A 196 -12.54 7.35 3.03
CA ILE A 196 -13.72 8.22 3.05
C ILE A 196 -14.87 7.54 3.82
N LEU A 197 -15.20 6.29 3.49
CA LEU A 197 -16.27 5.56 4.17
C LEU A 197 -16.01 5.36 5.67
N LYS A 198 -14.77 5.05 6.03
CA LYS A 198 -14.34 4.89 7.43
C LYS A 198 -14.54 6.21 8.19
N MET A 199 -14.12 7.34 7.63
CA MET A 199 -14.30 8.65 8.24
C MET A 199 -15.78 9.02 8.42
N LEU A 200 -16.59 8.83 7.38
CA LEU A 200 -18.03 9.08 7.45
C LEU A 200 -18.72 8.23 8.52
N ARG A 201 -18.30 6.97 8.69
CA ARG A 201 -18.79 6.10 9.76
C ARG A 201 -18.31 6.55 11.14
N MET A 202 -17.06 6.99 11.27
CA MET A 202 -16.53 7.52 12.54
C MET A 202 -17.26 8.79 12.98
N TRP A 203 -17.71 9.62 12.05
CA TRP A 203 -18.57 10.78 12.32
C TRP A 203 -20.05 10.42 12.55
N GLY A 204 -20.43 9.14 12.45
CA GLY A 204 -21.80 8.69 12.65
C GLY A 204 -22.76 9.04 11.50
N LEU A 205 -22.23 9.39 10.33
CA LEU A 205 -23.03 9.76 9.14
C LEU A 205 -23.46 8.54 8.32
N VAL A 206 -22.76 7.40 8.50
CA VAL A 206 -23.06 6.12 7.84
C VAL A 206 -23.23 5.05 8.91
N ASN A 207 -24.36 4.34 8.88
CA ASN A 207 -24.73 3.32 9.88
C ASN A 207 -24.91 1.91 9.28
N PHE A 208 -24.56 1.71 8.01
CA PHE A 208 -24.62 0.43 7.32
C PHE A 208 -23.21 -0.07 6.96
N ASP A 209 -23.11 -1.39 6.75
CA ASP A 209 -21.87 -2.04 6.37
C ASP A 209 -21.74 -2.05 4.85
N VAL A 210 -20.61 -1.56 4.37
CA VAL A 210 -20.28 -1.56 2.95
C VAL A 210 -19.09 -2.49 2.72
N GLU A 211 -19.12 -3.20 1.61
CA GLU A 211 -18.00 -3.96 1.08
C GLU A 211 -17.55 -3.31 -0.22
N ILE A 212 -16.24 -3.28 -0.43
CA ILE A 212 -15.66 -2.70 -1.62
C ILE A 212 -15.30 -3.84 -2.55
N SER A 213 -15.95 -3.87 -3.72
CA SER A 213 -15.55 -4.75 -4.80
C SER A 213 -14.48 -4.08 -5.64
N SER A 214 -13.46 -4.86 -6.02
CA SER A 214 -12.43 -4.43 -6.95
C SER A 214 -12.55 -5.30 -8.20
N PRO A 215 -13.15 -4.79 -9.28
CA PRO A 215 -13.34 -5.59 -10.48
C PRO A 215 -11.99 -5.95 -11.10
N ASN A 216 -11.88 -7.21 -11.55
CA ASN A 216 -10.66 -7.75 -12.18
C ASN A 216 -10.49 -7.27 -13.64
N ASP A 217 -11.43 -6.51 -14.18
CA ASP A 217 -11.34 -5.94 -15.51
C ASP A 217 -10.30 -4.81 -15.57
N SER A 218 -9.88 -4.42 -16.78
CA SER A 218 -8.84 -3.40 -16.97
C SER A 218 -9.34 -1.96 -16.78
N TYR A 219 -10.65 -1.76 -16.70
CA TYR A 219 -11.28 -0.43 -16.77
C TYR A 219 -12.20 -0.11 -15.59
N GLY A 220 -12.63 -1.11 -14.82
CA GLY A 220 -13.51 -0.91 -13.69
C GLY A 220 -12.82 -0.13 -12.58
N SER A 221 -13.55 0.84 -12.02
CA SER A 221 -13.15 1.51 -10.79
C SER A 221 -13.71 0.74 -9.59
N PRO A 222 -13.09 0.85 -8.39
CA PRO A 222 -13.66 0.30 -7.16
C PRO A 222 -15.09 0.76 -6.95
N ARG A 223 -15.93 -0.11 -6.39
CA ARG A 223 -17.32 0.19 -6.09
C ARG A 223 -17.72 -0.36 -4.74
N GLY A 224 -18.56 0.38 -4.02
CA GLY A 224 -19.11 -0.05 -2.75
C GLY A 224 -20.45 -0.74 -2.95
N TYR A 225 -20.74 -1.75 -2.13
CA TYR A 225 -22.02 -2.46 -2.11
C TYR A 225 -22.43 -2.71 -0.66
N LEU A 226 -23.73 -2.76 -0.41
CA LEU A 226 -24.24 -3.12 0.91
C LEU A 226 -23.85 -4.57 1.23
N LYS A 227 -23.28 -4.79 2.42
CA LYS A 227 -22.95 -6.13 2.91
C LYS A 227 -24.24 -6.92 3.20
N GLN A 228 -24.75 -7.63 2.20
CA GLN A 228 -25.75 -8.68 2.42
C GLN A 228 -25.06 -9.84 3.14
N ARG A 229 -25.74 -10.54 4.07
CA ARG A 229 -25.16 -11.73 4.74
C ARG A 229 -24.76 -12.72 3.66
N SER A 230 -23.47 -12.76 3.38
CA SER A 230 -22.83 -13.28 2.18
C SER A 230 -23.20 -14.73 1.89
N THR A 231 -23.66 -14.99 0.68
CA THR A 231 -23.48 -16.30 0.02
C THR A 231 -22.00 -16.49 -0.33
N GLU A 232 -21.51 -17.73 -0.27
CA GLU A 232 -20.09 -18.11 -0.43
C GLU A 232 -19.45 -17.60 -1.74
N SER A 233 -20.25 -17.35 -2.80
CA SER A 233 -19.79 -16.91 -4.12
C SER A 233 -19.21 -15.49 -4.18
N ASP A 234 -19.59 -14.60 -3.27
CA ASP A 234 -19.21 -13.17 -3.34
C ASP A 234 -17.81 -12.88 -2.74
N HIS A 235 -17.24 -13.86 -2.02
CA HIS A 235 -16.00 -13.72 -1.26
C HIS A 235 -14.75 -13.49 -2.12
N GLN A 236 -14.77 -13.84 -3.41
CA GLN A 236 -13.58 -13.75 -4.26
C GLN A 236 -13.26 -12.30 -4.70
N HIS A 237 -14.18 -11.36 -4.52
CA HIS A 237 -14.05 -9.96 -4.96
C HIS A 237 -14.14 -8.92 -3.84
N ILE A 238 -14.45 -9.33 -2.60
CA ILE A 238 -14.57 -8.45 -1.45
C ILE A 238 -13.18 -8.10 -0.92
N MET A 239 -12.89 -6.80 -0.77
CA MET A 239 -11.68 -6.33 -0.11
C MET A 239 -11.86 -6.25 1.41
N THR A 240 -11.11 -7.10 2.14
CA THR A 240 -10.94 -7.02 3.60
C THR A 240 -9.75 -6.11 3.97
N THR A 241 -9.66 -5.72 5.24
CA THR A 241 -8.51 -4.94 5.76
C THR A 241 -7.19 -5.65 5.49
N GLU A 242 -7.14 -6.96 5.78
CA GLU A 242 -5.93 -7.76 5.55
C GLU A 242 -5.59 -7.88 4.07
N SER A 243 -6.56 -8.21 3.21
CA SER A 243 -6.29 -8.38 1.77
C SER A 243 -5.90 -7.08 1.07
N LEU A 244 -6.49 -5.95 1.47
CA LEU A 244 -6.06 -4.65 0.96
C LEU A 244 -4.67 -4.30 1.47
N LEU A 245 -4.39 -4.49 2.76
CA LEU A 245 -3.06 -4.28 3.33
C LEU A 245 -2.00 -5.16 2.65
N LEU A 246 -2.30 -6.43 2.40
CA LEU A 246 -1.40 -7.34 1.68
C LEU A 246 -1.18 -6.88 0.24
N LYS A 247 -2.20 -6.36 -0.45
CA LYS A 247 -2.06 -5.80 -1.79
C LYS A 247 -1.24 -4.52 -1.80
N VAL A 248 -1.41 -3.65 -0.79
CA VAL A 248 -0.57 -2.46 -0.61
C VAL A 248 0.88 -2.92 -0.39
N ALA A 249 1.12 -3.79 0.59
CA ALA A 249 2.46 -4.27 0.93
C ALA A 249 3.13 -5.07 -0.20
N SER A 250 2.41 -5.93 -0.91
CA SER A 250 2.97 -6.80 -1.96
C SER A 250 3.47 -6.02 -3.16
N VAL A 251 2.76 -4.97 -3.56
CA VAL A 251 3.22 -4.05 -4.62
C VAL A 251 4.58 -3.46 -4.25
N PHE A 252 4.80 -3.13 -2.96
CA PHE A 252 6.08 -2.56 -2.50
C PHE A 252 7.19 -3.59 -2.30
N PHE A 253 6.89 -4.78 -1.76
CA PHE A 253 7.90 -5.84 -1.63
C PHE A 253 8.42 -6.29 -3.01
N VAL A 254 7.57 -6.31 -4.03
CA VAL A 254 7.97 -6.61 -5.41
C VAL A 254 8.79 -5.44 -6.00
N GLU A 255 8.43 -4.18 -5.82
CA GLU A 255 9.24 -3.08 -6.37
C GLU A 255 10.64 -2.96 -5.73
N ILE A 256 10.75 -3.12 -4.40
CA ILE A 256 12.04 -3.05 -3.69
C ILE A 256 12.96 -4.20 -4.12
N PHE A 257 12.47 -5.45 -4.18
CA PHE A 257 13.32 -6.61 -4.46
C PHE A 257 13.48 -6.95 -5.95
N THR A 258 12.46 -6.70 -6.78
CA THR A 258 12.45 -7.21 -8.17
C THR A 258 12.98 -6.21 -9.18
N CYS A 259 12.99 -4.91 -8.87
CA CYS A 259 13.36 -3.89 -9.85
C CYS A 259 14.60 -3.05 -9.50
N ARG A 260 15.04 -2.96 -8.24
CA ARG A 260 15.94 -1.86 -7.85
C ARG A 260 17.16 -2.20 -6.99
N PHE A 261 17.39 -3.47 -6.63
CA PHE A 261 18.61 -3.95 -5.97
C PHE A 261 19.38 -5.03 -6.77
N ILE A 262 19.11 -5.18 -8.07
CA ILE A 262 19.79 -6.13 -8.98
C ILE A 262 20.95 -5.46 -9.78
N TYR A 263 21.38 -4.25 -9.41
CA TYR A 263 22.56 -3.61 -10.03
C TYR A 263 23.63 -3.30 -9.00
#